data_AF-A0A1Y4BG94-F1
#
_entry.id   AF-A0A1Y4BG94-F1
#
_cell.length_a   1.000
_cell.length_b   1.000
_cell.length_c   1.000
_cell.angle_alpha   90.00
_cell.angle_beta   90.00
_cell.angle_gamma   90.00
#
_symmetry.space_group_name_H-M   'P 1'
#
loop_
_entity.id
_entity.type
_entity.pdbx_description
1 polymer ?
#
loop_
_entity_poly.entity_id
_entity_poly.type
_entity_poly.pdbx_seq_one_letter_code
_entity_poly.pdbx_strand_id
1 'polypeptide(L)'
;MSVRAAKLTRRSFFKTAAAGGVIAAAVGVLPGCTHGPDEIDADPTVVGEDSAESVLESFTQADSPLAEEHSWTLPLGNVLRPAEGAWAPVITAGSSATPMVKASALSLSSGTLVEVVPAPLGTAATTVIYDVRCSDSAYAWVELDLVTRAWALYASAFSDGQLSGDTKMLWEGAADYDPAPFAVSGSSVIWQVQPSTSGSKTTEHSLCYLWHLGDSDAQSVVESPGRFATAPTVSAGTVVLAPRVHDDEGVFYGVTAYALSDDLKTKVDQLVMPASVRPFRAARVGERFLVSVEASYSSGGLLSKMGTYMGTSSAGFVKLDREPSECGCGKDDLFVIKSNSSYLVINLADKTYSSLASVDRAVDYGEFPARAGECDQFVTFSTVKDPDTGYPASVTVRTFRL
;
A
#
# COMPACT_ATOMS: atom_id res chain seq x y z
N MET A 1 43.35 18.58 11.98
CA MET A 1 42.31 18.82 10.96
C MET A 1 41.04 18.17 11.46
N SER A 2 40.08 18.99 11.89
CA SER A 2 38.86 18.55 12.59
C SER A 2 37.86 17.98 11.60
N VAL A 3 37.45 16.72 11.83
CA VAL A 3 36.35 16.06 11.12
C VAL A 3 35.04 16.70 11.56
N ARG A 4 34.20 17.06 10.57
CA ARG A 4 32.87 17.64 10.78
C ARG A 4 31.92 16.57 11.33
N ALA A 5 31.35 16.82 12.49
CA ALA A 5 30.19 16.09 12.99
C ALA A 5 28.94 16.49 12.19
N ALA A 6 28.24 15.51 11.62
CA ALA A 6 26.88 15.71 11.13
C ALA A 6 25.95 15.88 12.34
N LYS A 7 25.33 17.07 12.45
CA LYS A 7 24.33 17.37 13.47
C LYS A 7 23.01 16.69 13.09
N LEU A 8 22.66 15.62 13.81
CA LEU A 8 21.28 15.13 13.92
C LEU A 8 20.45 16.16 14.69
N THR A 9 19.54 16.86 14.02
CA THR A 9 18.56 17.74 14.66
C THR A 9 17.42 16.91 15.25
N ARG A 10 17.49 16.64 16.56
CA ARG A 10 16.32 16.25 17.37
C ARG A 10 15.49 17.49 17.69
N ARG A 11 14.23 17.52 17.25
CA ARG A 11 13.19 18.41 17.81
C ARG A 11 11.82 17.74 17.71
N SER A 12 11.38 17.10 18.80
CA SER A 12 9.95 16.95 19.11
C SER A 12 9.48 18.27 19.70
N PHE A 13 8.63 19.02 18.99
CA PHE A 13 8.13 20.31 19.46
C PHE A 13 6.81 20.11 20.21
N PHE A 14 6.78 20.44 21.50
CA PHE A 14 5.55 20.54 22.28
C PHE A 14 4.65 21.66 21.75
N LYS A 15 3.36 21.39 21.56
CA LYS A 15 2.32 22.42 21.59
C LYS A 15 1.14 21.99 22.45
N THR A 16 0.85 22.84 23.42
CA THR A 16 -0.38 22.95 24.21
C THR A 16 -1.62 23.02 23.32
N ALA A 17 -2.58 22.12 23.53
CA ALA A 17 -3.95 22.24 23.01
C ALA A 17 -4.90 22.59 24.17
N ALA A 18 -5.64 23.69 24.02
CA ALA A 18 -6.78 24.02 24.85
C ALA A 18 -8.07 23.90 24.02
N ALA A 19 -9.01 23.14 24.58
CA ALA A 19 -10.44 23.02 24.34
C ALA A 19 -10.95 22.34 23.05
N GLY A 20 -11.37 21.07 23.22
CA GLY A 20 -12.46 20.42 22.48
C GLY A 20 -12.02 19.38 21.45
N GLY A 21 -11.81 18.12 21.87
CA GLY A 21 -11.51 17.00 20.96
C GLY A 21 -10.28 16.20 21.39
N VAL A 22 -10.21 14.94 20.95
CA VAL A 22 -9.22 13.91 21.33
C VAL A 22 -7.79 14.47 21.39
N ILE A 23 -7.12 14.34 22.54
CA ILE A 23 -5.70 14.70 22.71
C ILE A 23 -4.85 13.58 22.13
N ALA A 24 -4.15 13.83 21.03
CA ALA A 24 -3.18 12.87 20.50
C ALA A 24 -1.85 12.98 21.25
N ALA A 25 -1.31 11.83 21.70
CA ALA A 25 0.03 11.78 22.28
C ALA A 25 1.08 11.54 21.19
N ALA A 26 2.21 12.25 21.24
CA ALA A 26 3.29 12.10 20.28
C ALA A 26 4.15 10.87 20.59
N VAL A 27 4.50 10.13 19.54
CA VAL A 27 5.42 8.98 19.58
C VAL A 27 6.85 9.47 19.34
N GLY A 28 7.80 8.99 20.15
CA GLY A 28 9.22 9.23 19.91
C GLY A 28 9.77 8.29 18.83
N VAL A 29 10.98 8.55 18.35
CA VAL A 29 11.60 7.74 17.29
C VAL A 29 12.96 7.25 17.80
N LEU A 30 13.14 5.95 17.79
CA LEU A 30 14.38 5.29 18.18
C LEU A 30 15.15 4.85 16.93
N PRO A 31 16.49 4.98 16.94
CA PRO A 31 17.31 4.35 15.92
C PRO A 31 17.16 2.83 16.02
N GLY A 32 16.81 2.19 14.92
CA GLY A 32 16.77 0.73 14.83
C GLY A 32 18.16 0.14 14.61
N CYS A 33 18.28 -1.17 14.86
CA CYS A 33 19.48 -1.91 14.47
C CYS A 33 19.56 -1.91 12.94
N THR A 34 20.63 -1.37 12.38
CA THR A 34 20.97 -1.59 10.96
C THR A 34 21.11 -3.09 10.74
N HIS A 35 20.44 -3.65 9.73
CA HIS A 35 20.54 -5.06 9.39
C HIS A 35 22.02 -5.47 9.32
N GLY A 36 22.40 -6.49 10.10
CA GLY A 36 23.73 -7.09 10.02
C GLY A 36 23.88 -7.88 8.71
N PRO A 37 25.12 -8.24 8.33
CA PRO A 37 25.48 -8.79 7.02
C PRO A 37 24.96 -10.20 6.71
N ASP A 38 23.96 -10.72 7.44
CA ASP A 38 23.17 -11.86 6.98
C ASP A 38 22.18 -11.38 5.91
N GLU A 39 22.71 -10.74 4.88
CA GLU A 39 21.94 -10.14 3.81
C GLU A 39 21.69 -11.18 2.72
N ILE A 40 20.41 -11.40 2.43
CA ILE A 40 20.02 -11.79 1.07
C ILE A 40 20.37 -10.57 0.22
N ASP A 41 21.61 -10.55 -0.27
CA ASP A 41 22.07 -9.59 -1.27
C ASP A 41 21.86 -10.25 -2.62
N ALA A 42 20.67 -10.04 -3.19
CA ALA A 42 20.32 -10.65 -4.46
C ALA A 42 20.94 -9.82 -5.59
N ASP A 43 21.67 -10.48 -6.49
CA ASP A 43 22.08 -9.84 -7.72
C ASP A 43 20.84 -9.42 -8.55
N PRO A 44 20.95 -8.34 -9.35
CA PRO A 44 19.91 -7.99 -10.31
C PRO A 44 19.47 -9.21 -11.11
N THR A 45 18.17 -9.48 -11.13
CA THR A 45 17.64 -10.64 -11.82
C THR A 45 17.70 -10.42 -13.34
N VAL A 46 18.73 -10.99 -13.97
CA VAL A 46 18.93 -10.95 -15.43
C VAL A 46 18.21 -12.14 -16.06
N VAL A 47 16.98 -11.93 -16.49
CA VAL A 47 16.23 -12.92 -17.27
C VAL A 47 16.15 -12.45 -18.72
N GLY A 48 16.53 -13.31 -19.67
CA GLY A 48 16.44 -13.00 -21.10
C GLY A 48 14.99 -12.69 -21.52
N GLU A 49 14.78 -11.92 -22.59
CA GLU A 49 13.42 -11.46 -22.95
C GLU A 49 12.42 -12.62 -23.16
N ASP A 50 12.88 -13.79 -23.61
CA ASP A 50 12.08 -15.00 -23.87
C ASP A 50 11.91 -15.94 -22.65
N SER A 51 12.33 -15.52 -21.46
CA SER A 51 12.49 -16.43 -20.31
C SER A 51 11.26 -16.58 -19.40
N ALA A 52 10.30 -15.66 -19.47
CA ALA A 52 9.03 -15.81 -18.76
C ALA A 52 7.94 -16.24 -19.71
N GLU A 53 7.21 -17.27 -19.29
CA GLU A 53 6.00 -17.70 -19.95
C GLU A 53 4.94 -16.58 -19.91
N SER A 54 4.43 -16.18 -21.07
CA SER A 54 3.33 -15.22 -21.15
C SER A 54 2.00 -15.92 -20.88
N VAL A 55 1.23 -15.40 -19.93
CA VAL A 55 -0.11 -15.90 -19.62
C VAL A 55 -1.00 -15.86 -20.85
N LEU A 56 -1.01 -14.77 -21.60
CA LEU A 56 -1.95 -14.59 -22.71
C LEU A 56 -1.61 -15.44 -23.94
N GLU A 57 -0.36 -15.91 -24.04
CA GLU A 57 0.08 -16.75 -25.16
C GLU A 57 0.06 -18.25 -24.81
N SER A 58 0.39 -18.60 -23.56
CA SER A 58 0.64 -19.99 -23.17
C SER A 58 -0.46 -20.61 -22.31
N PHE A 59 -1.26 -19.80 -21.61
CA PHE A 59 -2.31 -20.33 -20.73
C PHE A 59 -3.62 -20.51 -21.51
N THR A 60 -4.42 -21.48 -21.07
CA THR A 60 -5.74 -21.73 -21.69
C THR A 60 -6.81 -20.87 -21.03
N GLN A 61 -7.66 -20.23 -21.83
CA GLN A 61 -8.81 -19.51 -21.29
C GLN A 61 -9.84 -20.49 -20.70
N ALA A 62 -10.30 -20.23 -19.49
CA ALA A 62 -11.30 -21.02 -18.77
C ALA A 62 -12.41 -20.12 -18.18
N ASP A 63 -13.41 -20.75 -17.57
CA ASP A 63 -14.41 -20.06 -16.77
C ASP A 63 -13.80 -19.52 -15.47
N SER A 64 -14.26 -18.36 -15.02
CA SER A 64 -13.78 -17.78 -13.76
C SER A 64 -14.18 -18.66 -12.58
N PRO A 65 -13.23 -19.09 -11.73
CA PRO A 65 -13.55 -19.81 -10.51
C PRO A 65 -14.16 -18.89 -9.45
N LEU A 66 -14.02 -17.57 -9.61
CA LEU A 66 -14.51 -16.58 -8.66
C LEU A 66 -15.99 -16.32 -8.86
N ALA A 67 -16.76 -16.55 -7.80
CA ALA A 67 -18.17 -16.15 -7.67
C ALA A 67 -18.31 -15.01 -6.66
N GLU A 68 -19.21 -14.09 -6.95
CA GLU A 68 -19.56 -13.01 -6.02
C GLU A 68 -20.18 -13.61 -4.76
N GLU A 69 -19.55 -13.36 -3.60
CA GLU A 69 -20.02 -13.82 -2.30
C GLU A 69 -21.01 -12.83 -1.69
N HIS A 70 -20.65 -11.54 -1.72
CA HIS A 70 -21.49 -10.44 -1.25
C HIS A 70 -21.33 -9.20 -2.14
N SER A 71 -22.38 -8.37 -2.15
CA SER A 71 -22.39 -7.06 -2.79
C SER A 71 -23.12 -6.05 -1.91
N TRP A 72 -22.53 -4.87 -1.75
CA TRP A 72 -23.06 -3.77 -0.94
C TRP A 72 -23.07 -2.47 -1.72
N THR A 73 -24.06 -1.63 -1.42
CA THR A 73 -24.17 -0.28 -1.98
C THR A 73 -23.87 0.74 -0.89
N LEU A 74 -22.83 1.55 -1.11
CA LEU A 74 -22.46 2.66 -0.28
C LEU A 74 -22.89 3.98 -0.91
N PRO A 75 -23.05 5.05 -0.12
CA PRO A 75 -23.24 6.40 -0.65
C PRO A 75 -22.12 6.80 -1.61
N LEU A 76 -22.43 7.69 -2.56
CA LEU A 76 -21.43 8.29 -3.44
C LEU A 76 -20.32 8.99 -2.61
N GLY A 77 -19.09 8.95 -3.11
CA GLY A 77 -17.95 9.61 -2.46
C GLY A 77 -17.22 8.76 -1.42
N ASN A 78 -17.38 7.44 -1.47
CA ASN A 78 -16.61 6.48 -0.67
C ASN A 78 -15.51 5.82 -1.51
N VAL A 79 -14.28 5.86 -1.02
CA VAL A 79 -13.10 5.25 -1.68
C VAL A 79 -12.45 4.29 -0.70
N LEU A 80 -12.53 2.99 -0.99
CA LEU A 80 -11.90 1.97 -0.16
C LEU A 80 -10.39 1.99 -0.37
N ARG A 81 -9.65 1.57 0.65
CA ARG A 81 -8.19 1.40 0.59
C ARG A 81 -7.80 -0.03 0.95
N PRO A 82 -6.66 -0.54 0.46
CA PRO A 82 -6.20 -1.89 0.81
C PRO A 82 -6.07 -2.10 2.31
N ALA A 83 -6.51 -3.26 2.78
CA ALA A 83 -6.40 -3.68 4.17
C ALA A 83 -6.33 -5.20 4.30
N GLU A 84 -5.98 -5.68 5.49
CA GLU A 84 -6.13 -7.07 5.93
C GLU A 84 -7.37 -7.21 6.83
N GLY A 85 -7.83 -8.44 7.09
CA GLY A 85 -8.90 -8.70 8.06
C GLY A 85 -10.32 -8.48 7.53
N ALA A 86 -11.28 -8.41 8.45
CA ALA A 86 -12.71 -8.29 8.20
C ALA A 86 -13.20 -6.86 7.92
N TRP A 87 -12.37 -5.85 8.17
CA TRP A 87 -12.69 -4.45 7.95
C TRP A 87 -11.89 -3.85 6.78
N ALA A 88 -12.58 -3.09 5.93
CA ALA A 88 -11.94 -2.29 4.88
C ALA A 88 -12.01 -0.79 5.24
N PRO A 89 -10.89 -0.06 5.25
CA PRO A 89 -10.85 1.36 5.55
C PRO A 89 -11.34 2.15 4.35
N VAL A 90 -12.06 3.23 4.60
CA VAL A 90 -12.76 4.03 3.58
C VAL A 90 -12.49 5.51 3.80
N ILE A 91 -12.07 6.19 2.74
CA ILE A 91 -12.10 7.65 2.67
C ILE A 91 -13.51 8.05 2.26
N THR A 92 -14.19 8.80 3.12
CA THR A 92 -15.60 9.18 2.92
C THR A 92 -15.71 10.68 2.72
N ALA A 93 -16.43 11.10 1.68
CA ALA A 93 -16.79 12.50 1.50
C ALA A 93 -17.56 13.05 2.72
N GLY A 94 -17.18 14.23 3.17
CA GLY A 94 -17.88 14.91 4.26
C GLY A 94 -19.30 15.31 3.86
N SER A 95 -20.20 15.34 4.85
CA SER A 95 -21.57 15.84 4.67
C SER A 95 -21.66 17.37 4.54
N SER A 96 -20.54 18.07 4.69
CA SER A 96 -20.40 19.53 4.55
C SER A 96 -19.00 19.85 4.00
N ALA A 97 -18.71 21.14 3.79
CA ALA A 97 -17.37 21.59 3.40
C ALA A 97 -16.33 21.49 4.54
N THR A 98 -16.76 21.23 5.78
CA THR A 98 -15.86 21.17 6.95
C THR A 98 -16.40 20.17 7.97
N PRO A 99 -15.80 18.96 8.06
CA PRO A 99 -14.66 18.48 7.28
C PRO A 99 -15.05 18.08 5.86
N MET A 100 -14.16 18.33 4.89
CA MET A 100 -14.37 17.92 3.50
C MET A 100 -14.33 16.39 3.33
N VAL A 101 -13.53 15.72 4.15
CA VAL A 101 -13.25 14.28 4.07
C VAL A 101 -13.16 13.71 5.48
N LYS A 102 -13.76 12.53 5.67
CA LYS A 102 -13.78 11.75 6.91
C LYS A 102 -13.09 10.40 6.69
N ALA A 103 -12.71 9.75 7.79
CA ALA A 103 -12.25 8.35 7.77
C ALA A 103 -13.38 7.43 8.26
N SER A 104 -13.62 6.36 7.53
CA SER A 104 -14.65 5.37 7.83
C SER A 104 -14.09 3.94 7.72
N ALA A 105 -14.86 2.95 8.15
CA ALA A 105 -14.56 1.54 7.94
C ALA A 105 -15.82 0.80 7.48
N LEU A 106 -15.66 -0.11 6.53
CA LEU A 106 -16.69 -1.01 6.04
C LEU A 106 -16.46 -2.39 6.65
N SER A 107 -17.49 -2.93 7.31
CA SER A 107 -17.50 -4.35 7.67
C SER A 107 -17.74 -5.18 6.42
N LEU A 108 -16.80 -6.05 6.07
CA LEU A 108 -16.95 -6.98 4.94
C LEU A 108 -17.83 -8.18 5.26
N SER A 109 -18.25 -8.36 6.52
CA SER A 109 -19.20 -9.40 6.89
C SER A 109 -20.64 -8.90 6.84
N SER A 110 -20.91 -7.64 7.22
CA SER A 110 -22.27 -7.09 7.27
C SER A 110 -22.57 -6.06 6.19
N GLY A 111 -21.56 -5.52 5.50
CA GLY A 111 -21.72 -4.36 4.60
C GLY A 111 -21.97 -3.04 5.32
N THR A 112 -21.85 -3.00 6.65
CA THR A 112 -22.09 -1.78 7.43
C THR A 112 -20.89 -0.84 7.33
N LEU A 113 -21.13 0.38 6.86
CA LEU A 113 -20.17 1.48 6.85
C LEU A 113 -20.33 2.30 8.13
N VAL A 114 -19.23 2.52 8.85
CA VAL A 114 -19.19 3.31 10.09
C VAL A 114 -18.19 4.45 9.96
N GLU A 115 -18.55 5.64 10.46
CA GLU A 115 -17.60 6.76 10.58
C GLU A 115 -16.65 6.49 11.75
N VAL A 116 -15.34 6.48 11.48
CA VAL A 116 -14.29 6.15 12.46
C VAL A 116 -13.59 7.41 12.95
N VAL A 117 -13.22 8.30 12.02
CA VAL A 117 -12.68 9.64 12.30
C VAL A 117 -13.60 10.66 11.65
N PRO A 118 -14.57 11.23 12.40
CA PRO A 118 -15.60 12.08 11.83
C PRO A 118 -15.09 13.47 11.44
N ALA A 119 -13.91 13.88 11.92
CA ALA A 119 -13.21 15.11 11.55
C ALA A 119 -11.69 14.98 11.81
N PRO A 120 -10.84 15.66 11.03
CA PRO A 120 -9.41 15.77 11.33
C PRO A 120 -9.15 16.30 12.74
N LEU A 121 -8.07 15.84 13.35
CA LEU A 121 -7.55 16.33 14.63
C LEU A 121 -6.85 17.69 14.47
N GLY A 122 -6.28 17.97 13.30
CA GLY A 122 -5.72 19.27 12.96
C GLY A 122 -6.79 20.36 13.01
N THR A 123 -6.45 21.49 13.64
CA THR A 123 -7.42 22.57 13.90
C THR A 123 -7.66 23.51 12.72
N ALA A 124 -6.88 23.39 11.64
CA ALA A 124 -7.03 24.25 10.48
C ALA A 124 -8.20 23.78 9.62
N ALA A 125 -9.04 24.71 9.15
CA ALA A 125 -10.16 24.40 8.25
C ALA A 125 -9.70 23.81 6.90
N THR A 126 -8.41 23.94 6.58
CA THR A 126 -7.72 23.42 5.41
C THR A 126 -7.14 22.02 5.62
N THR A 127 -7.26 21.44 6.82
CA THR A 127 -6.84 20.07 7.11
C THR A 127 -7.92 19.09 6.65
N VAL A 128 -7.49 18.03 5.96
CA VAL A 128 -8.36 16.94 5.50
C VAL A 128 -7.77 15.58 5.86
N ILE A 129 -8.61 14.56 5.98
CA ILE A 129 -8.17 13.16 5.96
C ILE A 129 -7.66 12.87 4.54
N TYR A 130 -6.36 12.60 4.41
CA TYR A 130 -5.68 12.38 3.14
C TYR A 130 -5.65 10.90 2.74
N ASP A 131 -5.35 10.01 3.68
CA ASP A 131 -5.29 8.56 3.43
C ASP A 131 -5.56 7.76 4.71
N VAL A 132 -6.05 6.52 4.59
CA VAL A 132 -6.50 5.64 5.69
C VAL A 132 -6.09 4.18 5.46
N ARG A 133 -5.70 3.47 6.50
CA ARG A 133 -5.47 2.02 6.49
C ARG A 133 -5.96 1.40 7.80
N CYS A 134 -6.37 0.14 7.77
CA CYS A 134 -6.68 -0.58 8.99
C CYS A 134 -6.36 -2.07 8.88
N SER A 135 -6.35 -2.70 10.04
CA SER A 135 -6.55 -4.13 10.26
C SER A 135 -7.78 -4.29 11.17
N ASP A 136 -8.01 -5.51 11.68
CA ASP A 136 -9.01 -5.75 12.72
C ASP A 136 -8.58 -5.28 14.13
N SER A 137 -7.38 -4.72 14.29
CA SER A 137 -6.82 -4.30 15.59
C SER A 137 -6.34 -2.86 15.65
N ALA A 138 -6.01 -2.25 14.51
CA ALA A 138 -5.48 -0.90 14.44
C ALA A 138 -6.06 -0.13 13.25
N TYR A 139 -6.27 1.17 13.45
CA TYR A 139 -6.68 2.09 12.40
C TYR A 139 -5.71 3.27 12.37
N ALA A 140 -5.18 3.57 11.19
CA ALA A 140 -4.23 4.66 10.99
C ALA A 140 -4.66 5.56 9.84
N TRP A 141 -4.37 6.85 9.96
CA TRP A 141 -4.74 7.84 8.96
C TRP A 141 -3.74 8.97 8.89
N VAL A 142 -3.61 9.55 7.69
CA VAL A 142 -2.83 10.77 7.45
C VAL A 142 -3.78 11.94 7.34
N GLU A 143 -3.46 13.02 8.04
CA GLU A 143 -4.06 14.33 7.84
C GLU A 143 -3.11 15.22 7.04
N LEU A 144 -3.65 16.01 6.12
CA LEU A 144 -2.90 16.95 5.29
C LEU A 144 -3.57 18.32 5.34
N ASP A 145 -2.79 19.35 5.64
CA ASP A 145 -3.18 20.73 5.42
C ASP A 145 -2.94 21.11 3.94
N LEU A 146 -4.02 21.40 3.22
CA LEU A 146 -3.97 21.64 1.77
C LEU A 146 -3.24 22.93 1.37
N VAL A 147 -2.98 23.85 2.30
CA VAL A 147 -2.32 25.13 2.02
C VAL A 147 -0.83 25.05 2.31
N THR A 148 -0.49 24.62 3.52
CA THR A 148 0.90 24.54 4.00
C THR A 148 1.60 23.26 3.57
N ARG A 149 0.84 22.23 3.17
CA ARG A 149 1.31 20.86 2.94
C ARG A 149 1.95 20.21 4.18
N ALA A 150 1.67 20.74 5.37
CA ALA A 150 1.98 20.05 6.62
C ALA A 150 1.06 18.83 6.77
N TRP A 151 1.59 17.72 7.27
CA TRP A 151 0.84 16.50 7.46
C TRP A 151 1.22 15.79 8.75
N ALA A 152 0.31 14.97 9.26
CA ALA A 152 0.55 14.14 10.43
C ALA A 152 -0.03 12.74 10.20
N LEU A 153 0.69 11.72 10.65
CA LEU A 153 0.22 10.34 10.67
C LEU A 153 -0.24 10.00 12.08
N TYR A 154 -1.46 9.50 12.21
CA TYR A 154 -2.05 9.06 13.46
C TYR A 154 -2.39 7.57 13.42
N ALA A 155 -2.43 6.95 14.59
CA ALA A 155 -2.95 5.60 14.77
C ALA A 155 -3.66 5.44 16.11
N SER A 156 -4.62 4.52 16.16
CA SER A 156 -5.34 4.16 17.38
C SER A 156 -5.75 2.69 17.34
N ALA A 157 -6.05 2.12 18.51
CA ALA A 157 -6.62 0.78 18.59
C ALA A 157 -7.99 0.79 17.91
N PHE A 158 -8.30 -0.27 17.19
CA PHE A 158 -9.53 -0.38 16.43
C PHE A 158 -10.11 -1.77 16.56
N SER A 159 -11.40 -1.85 16.85
CA SER A 159 -12.15 -3.10 16.93
C SER A 159 -13.62 -2.83 16.70
N ASP A 160 -14.31 -3.73 16.02
CA ASP A 160 -15.76 -3.65 15.81
C ASP A 160 -16.25 -2.30 15.27
N GLY A 161 -15.48 -1.71 14.36
CA GLY A 161 -15.83 -0.45 13.71
C GLY A 161 -15.59 0.80 14.56
N GLN A 162 -14.91 0.70 15.70
CA GLN A 162 -14.71 1.81 16.63
C GLN A 162 -13.25 1.94 17.05
N LEU A 163 -12.81 3.19 17.24
CA LEU A 163 -11.54 3.48 17.88
C LEU A 163 -11.66 3.25 19.39
N SER A 164 -10.58 2.79 20.02
CA SER A 164 -10.48 2.69 21.47
C SER A 164 -9.11 3.12 21.97
N GLY A 165 -9.03 3.47 23.25
CA GLY A 165 -7.80 3.99 23.86
C GLY A 165 -7.38 5.37 23.32
N ASP A 166 -6.11 5.70 23.56
CA ASP A 166 -5.54 6.99 23.15
C ASP A 166 -5.06 6.93 21.70
N THR A 167 -5.51 7.90 20.89
CA THR A 167 -4.90 8.14 19.58
C THR A 167 -3.47 8.64 19.75
N LYS A 168 -2.55 8.09 18.95
CA LYS A 168 -1.16 8.50 18.88
C LYS A 168 -0.87 9.22 17.58
N MET A 169 -0.08 10.29 17.66
CA MET A 169 0.57 10.89 16.50
C MET A 169 1.91 10.18 16.30
N LEU A 170 2.01 9.40 15.23
CA LEU A 170 3.18 8.59 14.89
C LEU A 170 4.27 9.42 14.22
N TRP A 171 3.87 10.42 13.42
CA TRP A 171 4.80 11.27 12.69
C TRP A 171 4.17 12.62 12.32
N GLU A 172 5.00 13.65 12.16
CA GLU A 172 4.63 14.92 11.54
C GLU A 172 5.64 15.31 10.44
N GLY A 173 5.13 15.84 9.33
CA GLY A 173 5.92 16.28 8.20
C GLY A 173 5.47 17.63 7.67
N ALA A 174 6.36 18.30 6.96
CA ALA A 174 6.10 19.56 6.26
C ALA A 174 6.24 19.36 4.74
N ALA A 175 6.05 20.42 3.96
CA ALA A 175 6.09 20.40 2.49
C ALA A 175 7.36 19.80 1.85
N ASP A 176 8.47 19.70 2.60
CA ASP A 176 9.71 19.07 2.15
C ASP A 176 9.64 17.53 2.09
N TYR A 177 8.64 16.91 2.72
CA TYR A 177 8.39 15.47 2.72
C TYR A 177 6.96 15.20 2.26
N ASP A 178 6.78 14.23 1.37
CA ASP A 178 5.42 13.88 0.94
C ASP A 178 4.64 13.19 2.07
N PRO A 179 3.30 13.30 2.09
CA PRO A 179 2.46 12.54 3.02
C PRO A 179 2.82 11.05 2.98
N ALA A 180 3.03 10.45 4.15
CA ALA A 180 3.62 9.11 4.25
C ALA A 180 2.75 8.05 3.54
N PRO A 181 3.32 7.26 2.60
CA PRO A 181 2.77 5.96 2.25
C PRO A 181 2.87 5.01 3.44
N PHE A 182 1.79 4.31 3.75
CA PHE A 182 1.73 3.42 4.91
C PHE A 182 0.82 2.20 4.70
N ALA A 183 1.00 1.21 5.56
CA ALA A 183 0.18 0.02 5.67
C ALA A 183 -0.02 -0.36 7.15
N VAL A 184 -1.06 -1.15 7.41
CA VAL A 184 -1.43 -1.61 8.75
C VAL A 184 -1.65 -3.12 8.69
N SER A 185 -1.10 -3.85 9.66
CA SER A 185 -1.23 -5.30 9.78
C SER A 185 -1.24 -5.72 11.24
N GLY A 186 -2.29 -6.43 11.65
CA GLY A 186 -2.54 -6.69 13.07
C GLY A 186 -2.43 -5.41 13.90
N SER A 187 -1.60 -5.40 14.93
CA SER A 187 -1.32 -4.23 15.78
C SER A 187 -0.23 -3.30 15.24
N SER A 188 0.30 -3.53 14.03
CA SER A 188 1.47 -2.83 13.50
C SER A 188 1.08 -1.75 12.49
N VAL A 189 1.75 -0.60 12.55
CA VAL A 189 1.70 0.44 11.53
C VAL A 189 3.08 0.62 10.92
N ILE A 190 3.17 0.52 9.60
CA ILE A 190 4.41 0.63 8.83
C ILE A 190 4.28 1.80 7.87
N TRP A 191 5.22 2.74 7.89
CA TRP A 191 5.17 3.91 7.00
C TRP A 191 6.54 4.31 6.47
N GLN A 192 6.53 5.03 5.37
CA GLN A 192 7.72 5.58 4.74
C GLN A 192 7.73 7.10 4.88
N VAL A 193 8.86 7.66 5.31
CA VAL A 193 9.13 9.10 5.25
C VAL A 193 10.09 9.34 4.10
N GLN A 194 9.62 10.09 3.11
CA GLN A 194 10.35 10.32 1.87
C GLN A 194 10.40 11.81 1.52
N PRO A 195 11.55 12.34 1.08
CA PRO A 195 11.63 13.72 0.63
C PRO A 195 10.74 13.96 -0.58
N SER A 196 10.02 15.08 -0.61
CA SER A 196 9.20 15.48 -1.76
C SER A 196 10.06 15.66 -3.00
N THR A 197 9.55 15.25 -4.17
CA THR A 197 10.25 15.43 -5.46
C THR A 197 10.45 16.91 -5.84
N SER A 198 9.70 17.80 -5.19
CA SER A 198 9.74 19.25 -5.40
C SER A 198 10.30 20.03 -4.21
N GLY A 199 10.73 19.33 -3.14
CA GLY A 199 11.21 19.93 -1.90
C GLY A 199 12.69 20.27 -1.91
N SER A 200 13.16 20.89 -0.83
CA SER A 200 14.59 21.21 -0.62
C SER A 200 15.43 20.01 -0.16
N LYS A 201 14.77 18.90 0.19
CA LYS A 201 15.38 17.70 0.79
C LYS A 201 15.53 16.52 -0.17
N THR A 202 15.38 16.73 -1.48
CA THR A 202 15.34 15.68 -2.53
C THR A 202 16.51 14.70 -2.54
N THR A 203 17.66 15.06 -1.96
CA THR A 203 18.85 14.21 -1.89
C THR A 203 18.97 13.42 -0.57
N GLU A 204 18.06 13.63 0.39
CA GLU A 204 18.09 12.90 1.65
C GLU A 204 17.62 11.45 1.46
N HIS A 205 18.12 10.57 2.33
CA HIS A 205 17.67 9.18 2.37
C HIS A 205 16.21 9.11 2.84
N SER A 206 15.52 8.06 2.41
CA SER A 206 14.18 7.74 2.91
C SER A 206 14.27 6.68 3.98
N LEU A 207 13.35 6.73 4.95
CA LEU A 207 13.30 5.79 6.06
C LEU A 207 11.92 5.15 6.13
N CYS A 208 11.89 3.85 6.38
CA CYS A 208 10.70 3.12 6.78
C CYS A 208 10.71 2.94 8.29
N TYR A 209 9.55 3.16 8.90
CA TYR A 209 9.34 3.04 10.33
C TYR A 209 8.27 2.01 10.63
N LEU A 210 8.41 1.39 11.81
CA LEU A 210 7.46 0.45 12.38
C LEU A 210 7.06 0.95 13.77
N TRP A 211 5.78 0.84 14.09
CA TRP A 211 5.24 1.07 15.42
C TRP A 211 4.18 0.01 15.73
N HIS A 212 4.20 -0.51 16.95
CA HIS A 212 3.15 -1.41 17.44
C HIS A 212 2.20 -0.68 18.38
N LEU A 213 0.93 -1.06 18.33
CA LEU A 213 -0.09 -0.54 19.23
C LEU A 213 0.32 -0.70 20.70
N GLY A 214 0.43 0.43 21.39
CA GLY A 214 0.83 0.50 22.79
C GLY A 214 2.28 0.95 23.01
N ASP A 215 3.12 0.95 21.98
CA ASP A 215 4.50 1.42 22.09
C ASP A 215 4.57 2.94 22.30
N SER A 216 5.54 3.37 23.10
CA SER A 216 5.86 4.79 23.27
C SER A 216 6.59 5.38 22.08
N ASP A 217 7.39 4.54 21.40
CA ASP A 217 8.33 4.94 20.39
C ASP A 217 8.20 4.06 19.14
N ALA A 218 8.38 4.68 17.99
CA ALA A 218 8.54 4.00 16.72
C ALA A 218 10.01 3.64 16.48
N GLN A 219 10.25 2.62 15.67
CA GLN A 219 11.58 2.19 15.27
C GLN A 219 11.81 2.49 13.78
N SER A 220 12.96 3.06 13.44
CA SER A 220 13.41 3.09 12.04
C SER A 220 13.90 1.70 11.64
N VAL A 221 13.24 1.04 10.69
CA VAL A 221 13.49 -0.37 10.37
C VAL A 221 14.24 -0.58 9.06
N VAL A 222 13.97 0.23 8.02
CA VAL A 222 14.64 0.09 6.72
C VAL A 222 15.03 1.46 6.18
N GLU A 223 16.27 1.59 5.71
CA GLU A 223 16.76 2.80 5.06
C GLU A 223 16.86 2.58 3.54
N SER A 224 16.60 3.62 2.77
CA SER A 224 16.74 3.64 1.31
C SER A 224 17.59 4.86 0.91
N PRO A 225 18.70 4.68 0.18
CA PRO A 225 19.53 5.75 -0.41
C PRO A 225 18.81 6.57 -1.51
N GLY A 226 17.74 7.25 -1.11
CA GLY A 226 16.75 7.91 -1.96
C GLY A 226 15.35 7.31 -1.74
N ARG A 227 14.40 7.67 -2.60
CA ARG A 227 12.99 7.25 -2.42
C ARG A 227 12.80 5.76 -2.67
N PHE A 228 11.87 5.14 -1.92
CA PHE A 228 11.37 3.81 -2.27
C PHE A 228 10.57 3.88 -3.58
N ALA A 229 10.57 2.80 -4.34
CA ALA A 229 9.82 2.73 -5.59
C ALA A 229 8.30 2.60 -5.36
N THR A 230 7.87 1.88 -4.33
CA THR A 230 6.46 1.60 -4.06
C THR A 230 6.10 1.88 -2.60
N ALA A 231 4.82 2.13 -2.35
CA ALA A 231 4.26 2.13 -1.00
C ALA A 231 4.45 0.74 -0.34
N PRO A 232 4.49 0.66 1.01
CA PRO A 232 4.55 -0.64 1.68
C PRO A 232 3.27 -1.44 1.38
N THR A 233 3.43 -2.72 1.14
CA THR A 233 2.31 -3.68 1.06
C THR A 233 2.54 -4.76 2.09
N VAL A 234 1.45 -5.23 2.72
CA VAL A 234 1.52 -6.35 3.66
C VAL A 234 0.88 -7.56 3.00
N SER A 235 1.48 -8.72 3.24
CA SER A 235 0.99 -9.99 2.75
C SER A 235 1.41 -11.11 3.70
N ALA A 236 0.44 -11.79 4.32
CA ALA A 236 0.64 -13.00 5.12
C ALA A 236 1.78 -12.92 6.16
N GLY A 237 1.82 -11.83 6.94
CA GLY A 237 2.86 -11.63 7.96
C GLY A 237 4.22 -11.19 7.41
N THR A 238 4.28 -10.77 6.14
CA THR A 238 5.43 -10.10 5.54
C THR A 238 5.09 -8.69 5.10
N VAL A 239 6.08 -7.81 5.09
CA VAL A 239 6.00 -6.46 4.53
C VAL A 239 6.89 -6.40 3.30
N VAL A 240 6.32 -6.05 2.15
CA VAL A 240 7.09 -5.81 0.92
C VAL A 240 7.41 -4.33 0.79
N LEU A 241 8.70 -4.04 0.66
CA LEU A 241 9.26 -2.71 0.42
C LEU A 241 10.13 -2.74 -0.83
N ALA A 242 10.31 -1.60 -1.49
CA ALA A 242 11.21 -1.47 -2.64
C ALA A 242 12.22 -0.32 -2.42
N PRO A 243 13.15 -0.44 -1.44
CA PRO A 243 14.23 0.52 -1.25
C PRO A 243 15.19 0.54 -2.44
N ARG A 244 16.01 1.59 -2.52
CA ARG A 244 17.22 1.56 -3.34
C ARG A 244 18.27 0.66 -2.72
N VAL A 245 18.99 -0.06 -3.56
CA VAL A 245 20.09 -0.96 -3.21
C VAL A 245 21.27 -0.70 -4.16
N HIS A 246 22.46 -1.24 -3.86
CA HIS A 246 23.66 -1.13 -4.70
C HIS A 246 24.00 0.32 -5.03
N ASP A 247 24.08 1.17 -4.00
CA ASP A 247 24.20 2.63 -4.13
C ASP A 247 25.54 3.08 -4.74
N ASP A 248 26.56 2.22 -4.71
CA ASP A 248 27.86 2.40 -5.34
C ASP A 248 27.91 1.93 -6.81
N GLU A 249 26.94 1.14 -7.27
CA GLU A 249 26.89 0.59 -8.62
C GLU A 249 25.88 1.28 -9.55
N GLY A 250 24.90 2.00 -9.00
CA GLY A 250 23.90 2.73 -9.79
C GLY A 250 22.58 2.94 -9.06
N VAL A 251 21.49 3.01 -9.83
CA VAL A 251 20.13 3.08 -9.27
C VAL A 251 19.45 1.74 -9.47
N PHE A 252 19.47 0.92 -8.43
CA PHE A 252 18.75 -0.36 -8.36
C PHE A 252 17.66 -0.27 -7.30
N TYR A 253 16.57 -1.02 -7.51
CA TYR A 253 15.51 -1.19 -6.52
C TYR A 253 15.43 -2.66 -6.12
N GLY A 254 15.54 -2.94 -4.83
CA GLY A 254 15.37 -4.28 -4.28
C GLY A 254 13.95 -4.46 -3.76
N VAL A 255 13.07 -5.11 -4.53
CA VAL A 255 11.76 -5.54 -4.01
C VAL A 255 12.01 -6.62 -2.96
N THR A 256 11.86 -6.27 -1.70
CA THR A 256 12.29 -7.09 -0.56
C THR A 256 11.09 -7.38 0.32
N ALA A 257 10.89 -8.64 0.65
CA ALA A 257 9.91 -9.07 1.63
C ALA A 257 10.60 -9.25 2.99
N TYR A 258 10.11 -8.55 4.00
CA TYR A 258 10.61 -8.60 5.36
C TYR A 258 9.61 -9.33 6.26
N ALA A 259 10.09 -10.13 7.21
CA ALA A 259 9.23 -10.80 8.18
C ALA A 259 8.66 -9.76 9.17
N LEU A 260 7.34 -9.67 9.31
CA LEU A 260 6.75 -8.77 10.30
C LEU A 260 6.92 -9.30 11.73
N SER A 261 7.05 -10.62 11.89
CA SER A 261 7.13 -11.31 13.18
C SER A 261 8.37 -10.97 14.02
N ASP A 262 9.41 -10.41 13.40
CA ASP A 262 10.65 -10.02 14.08
C ASP A 262 10.98 -8.53 13.91
N ASP A 263 9.98 -7.69 13.64
CA ASP A 263 10.11 -6.25 13.39
C ASP A 263 10.90 -5.92 12.12
N LEU A 264 10.67 -6.69 11.05
CA LEU A 264 11.31 -6.57 9.75
C LEU A 264 12.82 -6.86 9.77
N LYS A 265 13.35 -7.52 10.82
CA LYS A 265 14.79 -7.82 10.94
C LYS A 265 15.24 -8.83 9.89
N THR A 266 14.40 -9.84 9.60
CA THR A 266 14.70 -10.87 8.61
C THR A 266 14.20 -10.46 7.22
N LYS A 267 15.12 -10.39 6.24
CA LYS A 267 14.78 -10.40 4.82
C LYS A 267 14.38 -11.84 4.45
N VAL A 268 13.11 -12.05 4.13
CA VAL A 268 12.56 -13.37 3.75
C VAL A 268 12.92 -13.70 2.30
N ASP A 269 12.89 -12.70 1.42
CA ASP A 269 13.21 -12.83 -0.01
C ASP A 269 13.53 -11.46 -0.60
N GLN A 270 14.28 -11.43 -1.69
CA GLN A 270 14.59 -10.20 -2.42
C GLN A 270 14.68 -10.44 -3.94
N LEU A 271 14.02 -9.56 -4.68
CA LEU A 271 14.15 -9.39 -6.13
C LEU A 271 14.80 -8.04 -6.43
N VAL A 272 16.04 -8.03 -6.92
CA VAL A 272 16.67 -6.81 -7.41
C VAL A 272 16.29 -6.56 -8.87
N MET A 273 15.67 -5.41 -9.10
CA MET A 273 15.23 -4.96 -10.42
C MET A 273 16.45 -4.56 -11.26
N PRO A 274 16.38 -4.68 -12.59
CA PRO A 274 17.45 -4.20 -13.48
C PRO A 274 17.74 -2.71 -13.26
N ALA A 275 18.97 -2.29 -13.58
CA ALA A 275 19.42 -0.91 -13.40
C ALA A 275 18.41 0.09 -13.99
N SER A 276 18.06 1.11 -13.22
CA SER A 276 17.09 2.17 -13.57
C SER A 276 15.64 1.72 -13.80
N VAL A 277 15.31 0.43 -13.66
CA VAL A 277 13.94 -0.06 -13.71
C VAL A 277 13.28 0.15 -12.35
N ARG A 278 12.32 1.07 -12.30
CA ARG A 278 11.53 1.34 -11.10
C ARG A 278 10.28 0.47 -11.11
N PRO A 279 10.05 -0.41 -10.12
CA PRO A 279 8.81 -1.15 -10.03
C PRO A 279 7.64 -0.19 -9.77
N PHE A 280 6.53 -0.43 -10.44
CA PHE A 280 5.32 0.39 -10.33
C PHE A 280 4.46 -0.05 -9.15
N ARG A 281 4.24 -1.37 -9.00
CA ARG A 281 3.61 -2.01 -7.84
C ARG A 281 4.43 -3.22 -7.40
N ALA A 282 4.40 -3.52 -6.12
CA ALA A 282 5.04 -4.70 -5.56
C ALA A 282 4.23 -5.24 -4.38
N ALA A 283 3.98 -6.53 -4.38
CA ALA A 283 3.41 -7.30 -3.29
C ALA A 283 3.92 -8.75 -3.34
N ARG A 284 3.38 -9.59 -2.48
CA ARG A 284 3.70 -11.02 -2.41
C ARG A 284 2.42 -11.84 -2.31
N VAL A 285 2.37 -13.01 -2.94
CA VAL A 285 1.31 -14.02 -2.78
C VAL A 285 2.01 -15.37 -2.55
N GLY A 286 1.82 -15.95 -1.39
CA GLY A 286 2.60 -17.08 -0.89
C GLY A 286 4.09 -16.75 -0.91
N GLU A 287 4.88 -17.61 -1.55
CA GLU A 287 6.30 -17.38 -1.71
C GLU A 287 6.64 -16.47 -2.91
N ARG A 288 5.67 -16.08 -3.74
CA ARG A 288 5.92 -15.41 -5.02
C ARG A 288 5.78 -13.90 -4.92
N PHE A 289 6.74 -13.18 -5.50
CA PHE A 289 6.59 -11.77 -5.78
C PHE A 289 5.55 -11.54 -6.88
N LEU A 290 4.76 -10.49 -6.69
CA LEU A 290 3.83 -9.93 -7.65
C LEU A 290 4.26 -8.48 -7.92
N VAL A 291 5.03 -8.28 -8.99
CA VAL A 291 5.70 -7.00 -9.28
C VAL A 291 5.30 -6.52 -10.67
N SER A 292 4.98 -5.24 -10.79
CA SER A 292 4.66 -4.65 -12.09
C SER A 292 5.64 -3.57 -12.51
N VAL A 293 5.76 -3.39 -13.81
CA VAL A 293 6.59 -2.38 -14.46
C VAL A 293 5.72 -1.65 -15.49
N GLU A 294 5.63 -0.33 -15.36
CA GLU A 294 4.71 0.51 -16.16
C GLU A 294 5.29 0.94 -17.51
N ALA A 295 6.59 0.75 -17.73
CA ALA A 295 7.27 1.18 -18.95
C ALA A 295 8.19 0.09 -19.51
N SER A 296 8.37 0.11 -20.83
CA SER A 296 9.37 -0.70 -21.51
C SER A 296 10.67 0.08 -21.68
N TYR A 297 11.75 -0.40 -21.08
CA TYR A 297 13.09 0.17 -21.15
C TYR A 297 13.93 -0.57 -22.21
N SER A 298 14.90 0.13 -22.79
CA SER A 298 15.74 -0.38 -23.88
C SER A 298 16.82 -1.36 -23.43
N SER A 299 17.03 -1.52 -22.12
CA SER A 299 18.01 -2.42 -21.50
C SER A 299 17.41 -3.06 -20.24
N GLY A 300 17.94 -4.19 -19.77
CA GLY A 300 17.52 -4.84 -18.51
C GLY A 300 16.71 -6.14 -18.64
N GLY A 301 16.60 -6.73 -19.84
CA GLY A 301 15.96 -8.04 -20.02
C GLY A 301 14.45 -8.06 -19.78
N LEU A 302 13.92 -9.18 -19.31
CA LEU A 302 12.49 -9.40 -19.12
C LEU A 302 11.84 -8.34 -18.22
N LEU A 303 12.38 -8.13 -17.02
CA LEU A 303 11.81 -7.21 -16.03
C LEU A 303 11.89 -5.74 -16.44
N SER A 304 12.52 -5.43 -17.57
CA SER A 304 12.52 -4.08 -18.13
C SER A 304 11.39 -3.84 -19.14
N LYS A 305 10.55 -4.85 -19.40
CA LYS A 305 9.35 -4.69 -20.23
C LYS A 305 8.14 -4.37 -19.38
N MET A 306 7.22 -3.60 -19.96
CA MET A 306 5.91 -3.37 -19.35
C MET A 306 5.19 -4.70 -19.10
N GLY A 307 4.59 -4.86 -17.92
CA GLY A 307 3.80 -6.02 -17.55
C GLY A 307 3.72 -6.23 -16.04
N THR A 308 3.06 -7.31 -15.65
CA THR A 308 3.03 -7.81 -14.27
C THR A 308 3.67 -9.20 -14.20
N TYR A 309 4.58 -9.39 -13.27
CA TYR A 309 5.41 -10.59 -13.12
C TYR A 309 5.03 -11.30 -11.82
N MET A 310 4.82 -12.60 -11.91
CA MET A 310 4.46 -13.48 -10.80
C MET A 310 5.52 -14.57 -10.68
N GLY A 311 6.23 -14.66 -9.56
CA GLY A 311 7.24 -15.70 -9.39
C GLY A 311 8.28 -15.42 -8.32
N THR A 312 9.35 -16.21 -8.33
CA THR A 312 10.52 -16.03 -7.47
C THR A 312 11.78 -16.00 -8.31
N SER A 313 12.86 -15.43 -7.77
CA SER A 313 14.18 -15.49 -8.42
C SER A 313 14.65 -16.93 -8.64
N SER A 314 14.30 -17.85 -7.75
CA SER A 314 14.71 -19.27 -7.82
C SER A 314 13.87 -20.12 -8.78
N ALA A 315 12.57 -19.86 -8.90
CA ALA A 315 11.63 -20.66 -9.70
C ALA A 315 11.32 -20.04 -11.07
N GLY A 316 11.75 -18.80 -11.31
CA GLY A 316 11.41 -18.03 -12.49
C GLY A 316 10.08 -17.28 -12.36
N PHE A 317 9.75 -16.53 -13.41
CA PHE A 317 8.57 -15.67 -13.45
C PHE A 317 7.64 -16.04 -14.60
N VAL A 318 6.34 -15.87 -14.35
CA VAL A 318 5.27 -15.84 -15.35
C VAL A 318 4.88 -14.38 -15.56
N LYS A 319 4.65 -13.98 -16.81
CA LYS A 319 4.34 -12.59 -17.18
C LYS A 319 2.91 -12.44 -17.68
N LEU A 320 2.25 -11.38 -17.21
CA LEU A 320 1.07 -10.82 -17.84
C LEU A 320 1.45 -9.57 -18.65
N ASP A 321 1.36 -9.67 -19.97
CA ASP A 321 1.63 -8.60 -20.95
C ASP A 321 0.47 -7.60 -21.08
N ARG A 322 0.04 -7.04 -19.95
CA ARG A 322 -0.95 -5.95 -19.90
C ARG A 322 -0.37 -4.76 -19.15
N GLU A 323 -0.83 -3.58 -19.53
CA GLU A 323 -0.49 -2.35 -18.83
C GLU A 323 -0.96 -2.45 -17.37
N PRO A 324 -0.03 -2.39 -16.40
CA PRO A 324 -0.40 -2.48 -14.99
C PRO A 324 -1.08 -1.19 -14.52
N SER A 325 -1.95 -1.29 -13.51
CA SER A 325 -2.66 -0.14 -12.94
C SER A 325 -2.68 -0.19 -11.42
N GLU A 326 -3.20 -1.28 -10.88
CA GLU A 326 -3.32 -1.48 -9.44
C GLU A 326 -2.46 -2.66 -8.96
N CYS A 327 -2.20 -2.68 -7.65
CA CYS A 327 -1.56 -3.85 -7.04
C CYS A 327 -2.53 -5.03 -7.13
N GLY A 328 -2.03 -6.17 -7.61
CA GLY A 328 -2.82 -7.40 -7.61
C GLY A 328 -2.85 -8.07 -6.25
N CYS A 329 -3.64 -9.12 -6.16
CA CYS A 329 -3.74 -9.96 -4.97
C CYS A 329 -3.88 -11.42 -5.39
N GLY A 330 -3.90 -12.33 -4.44
CA GLY A 330 -4.07 -13.73 -4.73
C GLY A 330 -4.01 -14.61 -3.50
N LYS A 331 -4.09 -15.91 -3.74
CA LYS A 331 -3.87 -16.96 -2.75
C LYS A 331 -3.33 -18.19 -3.45
N ASP A 332 -2.32 -18.82 -2.86
CA ASP A 332 -1.66 -19.99 -3.41
C ASP A 332 -1.21 -19.76 -4.88
N ASP A 333 -1.81 -20.47 -5.84
CA ASP A 333 -1.52 -20.36 -7.27
C ASP A 333 -2.50 -19.45 -8.04
N LEU A 334 -3.50 -18.87 -7.35
CA LEU A 334 -4.52 -18.03 -7.93
C LEU A 334 -4.17 -16.54 -7.76
N PHE A 335 -4.09 -15.81 -8.86
CA PHE A 335 -3.77 -14.38 -8.90
C PHE A 335 -4.90 -13.61 -9.54
N VAL A 336 -5.25 -12.46 -8.97
CA VAL A 336 -6.25 -11.54 -9.51
C VAL A 336 -5.57 -10.21 -9.81
N ILE A 337 -5.49 -9.89 -11.11
CA ILE A 337 -4.75 -8.73 -11.61
C ILE A 337 -5.68 -7.86 -12.44
N LYS A 338 -5.74 -6.56 -12.12
CA LYS A 338 -6.55 -5.61 -12.86
C LYS A 338 -6.04 -5.46 -14.30
N SER A 339 -6.96 -5.52 -15.26
CA SER A 339 -6.70 -5.30 -16.69
C SER A 339 -7.78 -4.38 -17.24
N ASN A 340 -7.49 -3.08 -17.32
CA ASN A 340 -8.45 -2.03 -17.70
C ASN A 340 -9.73 -2.09 -16.84
N SER A 341 -10.89 -2.31 -17.47
CA SER A 341 -12.21 -2.33 -16.85
C SER A 341 -12.62 -3.69 -16.28
N SER A 342 -11.72 -4.68 -16.25
CA SER A 342 -11.97 -6.00 -15.65
C SER A 342 -10.75 -6.49 -14.88
N TYR A 343 -10.84 -7.71 -14.35
CA TYR A 343 -9.70 -8.43 -13.77
C TYR A 343 -9.41 -9.68 -14.59
N LEU A 344 -8.14 -10.03 -14.70
CA LEU A 344 -7.73 -11.36 -15.11
C LEU A 344 -7.49 -12.19 -13.85
N VAL A 345 -8.12 -13.36 -13.81
CA VAL A 345 -7.93 -14.36 -12.78
C VAL A 345 -7.05 -15.45 -13.38
N ILE A 346 -5.85 -15.62 -12.82
CA ILE A 346 -4.78 -16.45 -13.38
C ILE A 346 -4.49 -17.56 -12.38
N ASN A 347 -4.54 -18.80 -12.84
CA ASN A 347 -4.16 -19.97 -12.05
C ASN A 347 -2.85 -20.53 -12.63
N LEU A 348 -1.77 -20.41 -11.86
CA LEU A 348 -0.43 -20.84 -12.29
C LEU A 348 -0.28 -22.36 -12.31
N ALA A 349 -0.97 -23.09 -11.43
CA ALA A 349 -0.91 -24.55 -11.35
C ALA A 349 -1.59 -25.21 -12.56
N ASP A 350 -2.81 -24.74 -12.88
CA ASP A 350 -3.60 -25.28 -13.99
C ASP A 350 -3.23 -24.66 -15.34
N LYS A 351 -2.38 -23.63 -15.34
CA LYS A 351 -2.04 -22.82 -16.52
C LYS A 351 -3.28 -22.32 -17.25
N THR A 352 -4.21 -21.77 -16.48
CA THR A 352 -5.45 -21.20 -17.00
C THR A 352 -5.59 -19.73 -16.63
N TYR A 353 -6.34 -19.00 -17.44
CA TYR A 353 -6.78 -17.66 -17.09
C TYR A 353 -8.25 -17.46 -17.45
N SER A 354 -8.89 -16.52 -16.77
CA SER A 354 -10.27 -16.13 -17.01
C SER A 354 -10.44 -14.64 -16.76
N SER A 355 -11.61 -14.09 -17.08
CA SER A 355 -11.93 -12.69 -16.83
C SER A 355 -13.01 -12.58 -15.76
N LEU A 356 -12.78 -11.73 -14.76
CA LEU A 356 -13.79 -11.28 -13.81
C LEU A 356 -14.25 -9.88 -14.24
N ALA A 357 -15.48 -9.80 -14.74
CA ALA A 357 -16.08 -8.55 -15.18
C ALA A 357 -16.39 -7.62 -13.99
N SER A 358 -16.25 -6.31 -14.20
CA SER A 358 -16.74 -5.29 -13.26
C SER A 358 -18.27 -5.33 -13.15
N VAL A 359 -18.81 -4.79 -12.06
CA VAL A 359 -20.26 -4.55 -11.94
C VAL A 359 -20.77 -3.71 -13.11
N ASP A 360 -22.01 -3.97 -13.52
CA ASP A 360 -22.71 -3.17 -14.52
C ASP A 360 -22.71 -1.68 -14.15
N ARG A 361 -22.59 -0.81 -15.17
CA ARG A 361 -22.57 0.66 -15.03
C ARG A 361 -21.48 1.22 -14.12
N ALA A 362 -20.43 0.44 -13.83
CA ALA A 362 -19.20 0.99 -13.27
C ALA A 362 -18.66 2.13 -14.15
N VAL A 363 -18.14 3.18 -13.52
CA VAL A 363 -17.53 4.30 -14.25
C VAL A 363 -16.23 3.87 -14.93
N ASP A 364 -15.98 4.41 -16.12
CA ASP A 364 -14.73 4.40 -16.90
C ASP A 364 -13.87 3.13 -16.77
N TYR A 365 -12.96 3.10 -15.78
CA TYR A 365 -11.98 2.04 -15.57
C TYR A 365 -12.51 0.84 -14.77
N GLY A 366 -13.82 0.71 -14.61
CA GLY A 366 -14.43 -0.42 -13.89
C GLY A 366 -14.18 -0.35 -12.39
N GLU A 367 -13.95 -1.50 -11.77
CA GLU A 367 -13.72 -1.59 -10.33
C GLU A 367 -12.25 -1.55 -9.95
N PHE A 368 -11.97 -1.03 -8.76
CA PHE A 368 -10.66 -0.96 -8.13
C PHE A 368 -10.56 -1.95 -6.96
N PRO A 369 -9.36 -2.49 -6.67
CA PRO A 369 -9.19 -3.45 -5.59
C PRO A 369 -9.09 -2.74 -4.24
N ALA A 370 -9.66 -3.36 -3.21
CA ALA A 370 -9.48 -2.99 -1.80
C ALA A 370 -8.63 -4.03 -1.05
N ARG A 371 -7.83 -4.81 -1.78
CA ARG A 371 -6.85 -5.78 -1.28
C ARG A 371 -5.57 -5.69 -2.12
N ALA A 372 -4.46 -6.07 -1.54
CA ALA A 372 -3.17 -6.19 -2.22
C ALA A 372 -2.37 -7.33 -1.57
N GLY A 373 -1.62 -8.08 -2.37
CA GLY A 373 -0.87 -9.23 -1.85
C GLY A 373 -1.76 -10.43 -1.52
N GLU A 374 -1.35 -11.26 -0.57
CA GLU A 374 -2.08 -12.46 -0.19
C GLU A 374 -3.34 -12.12 0.59
N CYS A 375 -4.48 -12.69 0.19
CA CYS A 375 -5.71 -12.59 0.96
C CYS A 375 -6.65 -13.77 0.71
N ASP A 376 -7.55 -14.04 1.66
CA ASP A 376 -8.58 -15.08 1.51
C ASP A 376 -9.82 -14.59 0.74
N GLN A 377 -10.05 -13.28 0.74
CA GLN A 377 -11.22 -12.67 0.15
C GLN A 377 -10.78 -11.46 -0.66
N PHE A 378 -10.98 -11.52 -1.97
CA PHE A 378 -10.80 -10.39 -2.86
C PHE A 378 -11.96 -9.43 -2.73
N VAL A 379 -11.66 -8.13 -2.71
CA VAL A 379 -12.66 -7.07 -2.53
C VAL A 379 -12.47 -6.04 -3.63
N THR A 380 -13.54 -5.69 -4.32
CA THR A 380 -13.55 -4.65 -5.34
C THR A 380 -14.55 -3.56 -5.00
N PHE A 381 -14.32 -2.35 -5.52
CA PHE A 381 -15.28 -1.26 -5.44
C PHE A 381 -15.30 -0.41 -6.70
N SER A 382 -16.45 0.14 -7.06
CA SER A 382 -16.54 1.17 -8.10
C SER A 382 -17.68 2.13 -7.83
N THR A 383 -17.52 3.36 -8.32
CA THR A 383 -18.67 4.25 -8.48
C THR A 383 -19.54 3.73 -9.61
N VAL A 384 -20.84 3.61 -9.35
CA VAL A 384 -21.83 3.10 -10.31
C VAL A 384 -22.80 4.21 -10.71
N LYS A 385 -23.10 4.27 -12.00
CA LYS A 385 -24.03 5.23 -12.58
C LYS A 385 -25.49 4.79 -12.37
N ASP A 386 -26.35 5.74 -12.03
CA ASP A 386 -27.79 5.56 -12.01
C ASP A 386 -28.30 5.15 -13.41
N PRO A 387 -29.22 4.17 -13.52
CA PRO A 387 -29.60 3.60 -14.81
C PRO A 387 -30.43 4.57 -15.66
N ASP A 388 -31.18 5.47 -15.01
CA ASP A 388 -32.10 6.37 -15.69
C ASP A 388 -31.42 7.66 -16.12
N THR A 389 -30.49 8.17 -15.30
CA THR A 389 -29.82 9.46 -15.51
C THR A 389 -28.41 9.33 -16.07
N GLY A 390 -27.75 8.18 -15.90
CA GLY A 390 -26.36 7.97 -16.30
C GLY A 390 -25.32 8.70 -15.44
N TYR A 391 -25.74 9.40 -14.37
CA TYR A 391 -24.83 10.09 -13.46
C TYR A 391 -24.33 9.17 -12.34
N PRO A 392 -23.10 9.39 -11.82
CA PRO A 392 -22.63 8.73 -10.60
C PRO A 392 -23.62 8.86 -9.44
N ALA A 393 -23.98 7.74 -8.82
CA ALA A 393 -25.04 7.73 -7.81
C ALA A 393 -24.68 6.98 -6.53
N SER A 394 -23.85 5.95 -6.62
CA SER A 394 -23.45 5.13 -5.48
C SER A 394 -22.07 4.51 -5.69
N VAL A 395 -21.54 3.87 -4.65
CA VAL A 395 -20.35 3.02 -4.75
C VAL A 395 -20.78 1.59 -4.48
N THR A 396 -20.57 0.69 -5.43
CA THR A 396 -20.78 -0.75 -5.22
C THR A 396 -19.48 -1.37 -4.75
N VAL A 397 -19.57 -2.22 -3.72
CA VAL A 397 -18.47 -3.04 -3.21
C VAL A 397 -18.84 -4.50 -3.38
N ARG A 398 -17.94 -5.32 -3.92
CA ARG A 398 -18.16 -6.76 -4.11
C ARG A 398 -17.04 -7.57 -3.46
N THR A 399 -17.36 -8.78 -3.06
CA THR A 399 -16.40 -9.74 -2.49
C THR A 399 -16.41 -11.07 -3.21
N PHE A 400 -15.24 -11.70 -3.25
CA PHE A 400 -15.01 -12.99 -3.90
C PHE A 400 -14.08 -13.81 -3.03
N ARG A 401 -14.43 -15.07 -2.76
CA ARG A 401 -13.57 -16.01 -2.06
C ARG A 401 -12.44 -16.46 -2.99
N LEU A 402 -11.19 -16.44 -2.53
CA LEU A 402 -10.01 -16.90 -3.28
C LEU A 402 -9.64 -18.35 -2.95
#